data_AF-A0AAE3M9C7-F1
#
_entry.id   AF-A0AAE3M9C7-F1
#
_cell.length_a   1.000
_cell.length_b   1.000
_cell.length_c   1.000
_cell.angle_alpha   90.00
_cell.angle_beta   90.00
_cell.angle_gamma   90.00
#
_symmetry.space_group_name_H-M   'P 1'
#
loop_
_entity.id
_entity.type
_entity.pdbx_description
1 polymer ?
#
loop_
_entity_poly.entity_id
_entity_poly.type
_entity_poly.pdbx_seq_one_letter_code
_entity_poly.pdbx_strand_id
1 'polypeptide(L)'
;MIPKRSGKELGFRPYVEYLSNSKFAGLKKERLLKRNENYKHLFIFIVDCITINHVEHPILCVDLYDKPGDSFRVIPSEMWGVENNLSISNMDFEEFLNATDNDGIHRGFK
;
A
#
# COMPACT_ATOMS: atom_id res chain seq x y z
N MET A 1 -25.50 0.41 -27.57
CA MET A 1 -24.12 -0.04 -27.86
C MET A 1 -23.21 0.79 -26.96
N ILE A 2 -22.66 0.18 -25.90
CA ILE A 2 -21.76 0.89 -24.98
C ILE A 2 -20.36 0.85 -25.61
N PRO A 3 -19.67 1.99 -25.80
CA PRO A 3 -18.37 1.98 -26.44
C PRO A 3 -17.38 1.27 -25.52
N LYS A 4 -16.70 0.24 -26.04
CA LYS A 4 -15.53 -0.35 -25.40
C LYS A 4 -14.40 0.69 -25.43
N ARG A 5 -14.19 1.37 -24.30
CA ARG A 5 -12.98 2.16 -24.09
C ARG A 5 -11.78 1.23 -24.13
N SER A 6 -10.75 1.61 -24.89
CA SER A 6 -9.52 0.83 -24.96
C SER A 6 -8.86 0.80 -23.58
N GLY A 7 -8.15 -0.27 -23.22
CA GLY A 7 -7.48 -0.38 -21.91
C GLY A 7 -6.51 0.77 -21.59
N LYS A 8 -6.08 1.54 -22.60
CA LYS A 8 -5.26 2.75 -22.44
C LYS A 8 -6.04 3.96 -21.90
N GLU A 9 -7.37 4.01 -22.03
CA GLU A 9 -8.21 5.12 -21.53
C GLU A 9 -8.68 4.93 -20.09
N LEU A 10 -8.50 3.74 -19.50
CA LEU A 10 -9.01 3.42 -18.17
C LEU A 10 -8.03 3.76 -17.03
N GLY A 11 -6.75 3.98 -17.36
CA GLY A 11 -5.65 4.12 -16.41
C GLY A 11 -5.40 2.82 -15.64
N PHE A 12 -4.16 2.58 -15.22
CA PHE A 12 -3.92 1.55 -14.21
C PHE A 12 -4.56 2.00 -12.91
N ARG A 13 -5.37 1.12 -12.30
CA ARG A 13 -6.02 1.38 -11.01
C ARG A 13 -5.63 0.27 -10.06
N PRO A 14 -5.24 0.61 -8.82
CA PRO A 14 -4.96 -0.41 -7.85
C PRO A 14 -6.24 -1.17 -7.48
N TYR A 15 -6.13 -2.47 -7.25
CA TYR A 15 -7.24 -3.29 -6.77
C TYR A 15 -7.22 -3.34 -5.23
N VAL A 16 -7.87 -2.37 -4.61
CA VAL A 16 -7.93 -2.25 -3.15
C VAL A 16 -9.33 -2.49 -2.60
N GLU A 17 -9.39 -3.18 -1.46
CA GLU A 17 -10.56 -3.21 -0.60
C GLU A 17 -10.48 -2.07 0.41
N TYR A 18 -11.47 -1.18 0.40
CA TYR A 18 -11.50 -0.03 1.30
C TYR A 18 -12.10 -0.40 2.65
N LEU A 19 -11.39 -0.05 3.72
CA LEU A 19 -11.85 -0.23 5.09
C LEU A 19 -11.76 1.08 5.86
N SER A 20 -12.92 1.69 6.14
CA SER A 20 -13.02 2.88 7.00
C SER A 20 -14.04 2.62 8.10
N ASN A 21 -13.57 2.53 9.35
CA ASN A 21 -14.43 2.30 10.50
C ASN A 21 -13.79 2.89 11.76
N SER A 22 -14.55 3.66 12.54
CA SER A 22 -14.08 4.31 13.76
C SER A 22 -13.55 3.34 14.81
N LYS A 23 -13.95 2.06 14.76
CA LYS A 23 -13.40 1.00 15.64
C LYS A 23 -11.90 0.77 15.49
N PHE A 24 -11.30 1.22 14.38
CA PHE A 24 -9.88 1.13 14.11
C PHE A 24 -9.11 2.42 14.47
N ALA A 25 -9.78 3.44 15.03
CA ALA A 25 -9.12 4.64 15.48
C ALA A 25 -8.07 4.31 16.57
N GLY A 26 -6.85 4.83 16.40
CA GLY A 26 -5.74 4.59 17.33
C GLY A 26 -5.21 3.15 17.34
N LEU A 27 -5.57 2.33 16.34
CA LEU A 27 -5.05 0.98 16.21
C LEU A 27 -3.52 1.00 16.07
N LYS A 28 -2.84 0.21 16.90
CA LYS A 28 -1.38 0.07 16.82
C LYS A 28 -0.98 -1.03 15.85
N LYS A 29 0.23 -0.88 15.28
CA LYS A 29 0.82 -1.82 14.33
C LYS A 29 0.81 -3.25 14.85
N GLU A 30 1.11 -3.47 16.14
CA GLU A 30 1.17 -4.82 16.72
C GLU A 30 -0.18 -5.54 16.69
N ARG A 31 -1.30 -4.81 16.68
CA ARG A 31 -2.63 -5.41 16.52
C ARG A 31 -2.95 -5.78 15.07
N LEU A 32 -2.38 -5.08 14.10
CA LEU A 32 -2.50 -5.42 12.68
C LEU A 32 -1.73 -6.71 12.37
N LEU A 33 -0.56 -6.88 12.98
CA LEU A 33 0.29 -8.06 12.78
C LEU A 33 -0.24 -9.33 13.45
N LYS A 34 -1.26 -9.22 14.31
CA LYS A 34 -1.99 -10.39 14.81
C LYS A 34 -2.84 -10.95 13.68
N ARG A 35 -2.22 -11.81 12.88
CA ARG A 35 -2.82 -12.52 11.76
C ARG A 35 -4.08 -13.23 12.23
N ASN A 36 -5.22 -12.84 11.67
CA ASN A 36 -6.40 -13.69 11.69
C ASN A 36 -6.22 -14.70 10.56
N GLU A 37 -6.39 -15.99 10.82
CA GLU A 37 -6.28 -17.06 9.80
C GLU A 37 -7.21 -16.82 8.59
N ASN A 38 -8.24 -15.98 8.77
CA ASN A 38 -9.17 -15.61 7.71
C ASN A 38 -8.70 -14.44 6.80
N TYR A 39 -7.67 -13.66 7.18
CA TYR A 39 -7.15 -12.59 6.32
C TYR A 39 -6.17 -13.14 5.30
N LYS A 40 -6.50 -12.98 4.02
CA LYS A 40 -5.70 -13.44 2.87
C LYS A 40 -4.84 -12.34 2.23
N HIS A 41 -4.88 -11.11 2.75
CA HIS A 41 -4.13 -10.00 2.20
C HIS A 41 -2.64 -10.14 2.50
N LEU A 42 -1.80 -9.89 1.49
CA LEU A 42 -0.34 -9.98 1.61
C LEU A 42 0.27 -8.72 2.24
N PHE A 43 -0.40 -7.59 2.08
CA PHE A 43 0.01 -6.29 2.60
C PHE A 43 -1.22 -5.43 2.88
N ILE A 44 -1.03 -4.30 3.57
CA ILE A 44 -2.08 -3.31 3.83
C ILE A 44 -1.54 -1.89 3.67
N PHE A 45 -2.36 -1.03 3.06
CA PHE A 45 -2.14 0.42 3.07
C PHE A 45 -2.92 1.07 4.20
N ILE A 46 -2.26 1.97 4.94
CA ILE A 46 -2.83 2.65 6.10
C ILE A 46 -2.71 4.15 5.90
N VAL A 47 -3.85 4.83 6.03
CA VAL A 47 -3.93 6.29 6.09
C VAL A 47 -3.92 6.69 7.56
N ASP A 48 -2.74 7.05 8.06
CA ASP A 48 -2.50 7.49 9.45
C ASP A 48 -2.37 9.01 9.56
N CYS A 49 -2.11 9.52 10.77
CA CYS A 49 -1.95 10.96 11.00
C CYS A 49 -0.80 11.56 10.17
N ILE A 50 0.27 10.81 9.92
CA ILE A 50 1.38 11.28 9.08
C ILE A 50 0.90 11.42 7.63
N THR A 51 0.16 10.45 7.11
CA THR A 51 -0.44 10.52 5.77
C THR A 51 -1.30 11.78 5.61
N ILE A 52 -2.08 12.14 6.63
CA ILE A 52 -2.97 13.31 6.56
C ILE A 52 -2.20 14.64 6.67
N ASN A 53 -1.17 14.72 7.53
CA ASN A 53 -0.53 15.99 7.87
C ASN A 53 0.76 16.29 7.08
N HIS A 54 1.38 15.29 6.46
CA HIS A 54 2.58 15.48 5.65
C HIS A 54 2.23 16.03 4.27
N VAL A 55 3.06 16.94 3.74
CA VAL A 55 2.79 17.67 2.48
C VAL A 55 2.65 16.75 1.25
N GLU A 56 3.35 15.62 1.25
CA GLU A 56 3.29 14.61 0.17
C GLU A 56 2.24 13.51 0.39
N HIS A 57 1.52 13.55 1.52
CA HIS A 57 0.54 12.53 1.91
C HIS A 57 1.02 11.07 1.79
N PRO A 58 2.19 10.71 2.32
CA PRO A 58 2.80 9.42 2.08
C PRO A 58 2.09 8.33 2.90
N ILE A 59 1.51 7.37 2.19
CA ILE A 59 0.68 6.29 2.72
C ILE A 59 1.57 5.19 3.26
N LEU A 60 1.27 4.68 4.46
CA LEU A 60 2.04 3.60 5.07
C LEU A 60 1.65 2.25 4.45
N CYS A 61 2.61 1.55 3.85
CA CYS A 61 2.47 0.17 3.39
C CYS A 61 3.10 -0.77 4.42
N VAL A 62 2.37 -1.80 4.84
CA VAL A 62 2.85 -2.79 5.83
C VAL A 62 2.76 -4.18 5.25
N ASP A 63 3.85 -4.93 5.33
CA ASP A 63 3.90 -6.33 4.97
C ASP A 63 3.15 -7.18 6.02
N LEU A 64 2.33 -8.11 5.54
CA LEU A 64 1.58 -9.06 6.36
C LEU A 64 1.97 -10.52 6.04
N TYR A 65 2.88 -10.74 5.09
CA TYR A 65 3.20 -12.05 4.55
C TYR A 65 4.66 -12.49 4.76
N ASP A 66 5.64 -11.88 4.09
CA ASP A 66 7.02 -12.41 4.03
C ASP A 66 7.81 -12.08 5.31
N LYS A 67 7.86 -10.79 5.65
CA LYS A 67 8.43 -10.26 6.88
C LYS A 67 7.36 -9.40 7.59
N PRO A 68 6.34 -10.02 8.23
CA PRO A 68 5.22 -9.28 8.80
C PRO A 68 5.65 -8.17 9.74
N GLY A 69 5.25 -6.94 9.42
CA GLY A 69 5.64 -5.76 10.15
C GLY A 69 6.77 -4.97 9.51
N ASP A 70 7.43 -5.45 8.46
CA ASP A 70 8.22 -4.56 7.62
C ASP A 70 7.28 -3.53 6.96
N SER A 71 7.77 -2.30 6.81
CA SER A 71 6.94 -1.21 6.34
C SER A 71 7.75 -0.08 5.73
N PHE A 72 7.21 0.50 4.68
CA PHE A 72 7.69 1.74 4.07
C PHE A 72 6.51 2.68 3.83
N ARG A 73 6.81 3.94 3.54
CA ARG A 73 5.80 4.88 3.06
C ARG A 73 5.88 5.06 1.55
N VAL A 74 4.77 5.32 0.89
CA VAL A 74 4.71 5.56 -0.56
C VAL A 74 3.85 6.77 -0.86
N ILE A 75 4.28 7.63 -1.78
CA ILE A 75 3.45 8.77 -2.20
C ILE A 75 2.24 8.29 -3.01
N PRO A 76 1.10 9.01 -2.97
CA PRO A 76 -0.13 8.56 -3.64
C PRO A 76 0.04 8.30 -5.14
N SER A 77 0.90 9.04 -5.83
CA SER A 77 1.16 8.87 -7.27
C SER A 77 1.89 7.57 -7.62
N GLU A 78 2.57 6.93 -6.66
CA GLU A 78 3.33 5.69 -6.86
C GLU A 78 2.65 4.47 -6.22
N MET A 79 1.64 4.68 -5.36
CA MET A 79 0.96 3.61 -4.63
C MET A 79 0.37 2.55 -5.57
N TRP A 80 -0.13 2.95 -6.74
CA TRP A 80 -0.69 2.01 -7.73
C TRP A 80 0.36 1.04 -8.29
N GLY A 81 1.61 1.48 -8.43
CA GLY A 81 2.71 0.64 -8.89
C GLY A 81 3.07 -0.41 -7.85
N VAL A 82 3.16 0.02 -6.58
CA VAL A 82 3.37 -0.89 -5.44
C VAL A 82 2.27 -1.94 -5.37
N GLU A 83 1.01 -1.53 -5.32
CA GLU A 83 -0.12 -2.45 -5.16
C GLU A 83 -0.17 -3.50 -6.27
N ASN A 84 -0.07 -3.08 -7.54
CA ASN A 84 -0.18 -4.00 -8.67
C ASN A 84 0.97 -5.01 -8.72
N ASN A 85 2.19 -4.60 -8.37
CA ASN A 85 3.33 -5.51 -8.40
C ASN A 85 3.28 -6.52 -7.26
N LEU A 86 2.93 -6.07 -6.04
CA LEU A 86 2.85 -6.95 -4.88
C LEU A 86 1.68 -7.93 -4.98
N SER A 87 0.52 -7.50 -5.49
CA SER A 87 -0.68 -8.34 -5.58
C SER A 87 -0.53 -9.51 -6.55
N ILE A 88 0.32 -9.37 -7.57
CA ILE A 88 0.60 -10.43 -8.55
C ILE A 88 1.99 -11.06 -8.39
N SER A 89 2.71 -10.70 -7.33
CA SER A 89 4.08 -11.17 -7.07
C SER A 89 5.06 -10.94 -8.23
N ASN A 90 4.95 -9.80 -8.92
CA ASN A 90 5.90 -9.41 -9.96
C ASN A 90 7.20 -8.82 -9.38
N MET A 91 7.11 -8.20 -8.20
CA MET A 91 8.24 -7.72 -7.41
C MET A 91 7.97 -7.98 -5.93
N ASP A 92 9.04 -8.11 -5.15
CA ASP A 92 8.95 -8.37 -3.72
C ASP A 92 8.82 -7.09 -2.89
N PHE A 93 8.28 -7.21 -1.67
CA PHE A 93 8.12 -6.10 -0.75
C PHE A 93 9.47 -5.45 -0.40
N GLU A 94 10.51 -6.26 -0.22
CA GLU A 94 11.87 -5.81 0.11
C GLU A 94 12.47 -4.92 -0.99
N GLU A 95 12.12 -5.13 -2.27
CA GLU A 95 12.60 -4.29 -3.36
C GLU A 95 12.06 -2.86 -3.25
N PHE A 96 10.78 -2.70 -2.92
CA PHE A 96 10.19 -1.38 -2.68
C PHE A 96 10.74 -0.72 -1.41
N LEU A 97 10.91 -1.51 -0.34
CA LEU A 97 11.49 -1.03 0.91
C LEU A 97 12.92 -0.50 0.70
N ASN A 98 13.75 -1.24 -0.05
CA ASN A 98 15.12 -0.84 -0.37
C ASN A 98 15.19 0.33 -1.36
N ALA A 99 14.13 0.58 -2.12
CA ALA A 99 13.99 1.73 -3.01
C ALA A 99 13.39 2.97 -2.33
N THR A 100 13.29 2.99 -1.00
CA THR A 100 12.95 4.20 -0.24
C THR A 100 14.14 5.16 -0.18
N ASP A 101 13.86 6.44 0.01
CA ASP A 101 14.89 7.43 0.26
C ASP A 101 15.23 7.57 1.76
N ASN A 102 16.00 8.59 2.12
CA ASN A 102 16.43 8.83 3.50
C ASN A 102 15.27 9.10 4.47
N ASP A 103 14.08 9.49 3.97
CA ASP A 103 12.88 9.70 4.77
C ASP A 103 12.07 8.40 4.95
N GLY A 104 12.52 7.30 4.34
CA GLY A 104 11.78 6.03 4.29
C GLY A 104 10.56 6.08 3.38
N ILE A 105 10.54 7.01 2.41
CA ILE A 105 9.43 7.20 1.47
C ILE A 105 9.85 6.75 0.07
N HIS A 106 9.08 5.82 -0.50
CA HIS A 106 9.16 5.41 -1.88
C HIS A 106 8.48 6.45 -2.78
N ARG A 107 9.27 7.06 -3.67
CA ARG A 107 8.83 8.06 -4.66
C ARG A 107 9.08 7.61 -6.11
N GLY A 108 9.12 6.29 -6.31
CA GLY A 108 9.44 5.66 -7.59
C GLY A 108 10.88 5.17 -7.65
N PHE A 109 11.15 4.31 -8.63
CA PHE A 109 12.50 3.82 -8.91
C PHE A 109 13.32 4.87 -9.67
N LYS A 110 14.63 4.93 -9.41
CA LYS A 110 15.57 5.82 -10.11
C LYS A 110 16.21 5.13 -11.30
#